data_AF-A0A4P9XLM9-F1
#
_entry.id   AF-A0A4P9XLM9-F1
#
_cell.length_a   1.000
_cell.length_b   1.000
_cell.length_c   1.000
_cell.angle_alpha   90.00
_cell.angle_beta   90.00
_cell.angle_gamma   90.00
#
_symmetry.space_group_name_H-M   'P 1'
#
loop_
_entity.id
_entity.type
_entity.pdbx_description
1 polymer ?
#
loop_
_entity_poly.entity_id
_entity_poly.type
_entity_poly.pdbx_seq_one_letter_code
_entity_poly.pdbx_strand_id
1 'polypeptide(L)'
;YMREETSAACQLFAQMTSLIAYYMQVKLPFTLVNCGAESWTWRMAIRLRLTCRLGRSTAPLHLSESNGDQFTRGFAMLCYDVSYLCHQRGLPVSLELAPAVAWNLWRCCRAP
;
A
#
# COMPACT_ATOMS: atom_id res chain seq x y z
N TYR A 1 6.79 -19.59 -1.02
CA TYR A 1 6.56 -19.31 0.41
C TYR A 1 6.83 -17.84 0.73
N MET A 2 8.09 -17.39 0.88
CA MET A 2 8.40 -15.99 1.26
C MET A 2 7.76 -14.91 0.36
N ARG A 3 7.75 -15.09 -0.97
CA ARG A 3 7.13 -14.13 -1.90
C ARG A 3 5.62 -13.95 -1.69
N GLU A 4 4.93 -15.03 -1.33
CA GLU A 4 3.49 -15.02 -1.10
C GLU A 4 3.15 -14.30 0.21
N GLU A 5 3.91 -14.57 1.27
CA GLU A 5 3.77 -13.89 2.57
C GLU A 5 4.04 -12.39 2.45
N THR A 6 5.12 -11.99 1.75
CA THR A 6 5.42 -10.58 1.50
C THR A 6 4.30 -9.90 0.70
N SER A 7 3.78 -10.57 -0.32
CA SER A 7 2.66 -10.05 -1.13
C SER A 7 1.39 -9.88 -0.30
N ALA A 8 1.07 -10.85 0.55
CA ALA A 8 -0.08 -10.80 1.45
C ALA A 8 0.07 -9.66 2.49
N ALA A 9 1.25 -9.51 3.09
CA ALA A 9 1.53 -8.42 4.03
C ALA A 9 1.38 -7.04 3.37
N CYS A 10 1.93 -6.85 2.16
CA CYS A 10 1.79 -5.59 1.42
C CYS A 10 0.32 -5.28 1.09
N GLN A 11 -0.46 -6.29 0.73
CA GLN A 11 -1.89 -6.13 0.46
C GLN A 11 -2.66 -5.70 1.72
N LEU A 12 -2.40 -6.34 2.86
CA LEU A 12 -3.01 -5.98 4.14
C LEU A 12 -2.64 -4.54 4.53
N PHE A 13 -1.38 -4.14 4.38
CA PHE A 13 -0.96 -2.77 4.64
C PHE A 13 -1.69 -1.75 3.76
N ALA A 14 -1.88 -2.05 2.47
CA ALA A 14 -2.60 -1.17 1.57
C ALA A 14 -4.09 -1.05 1.94
N GLN A 15 -4.73 -2.16 2.34
CA GLN A 15 -6.11 -2.14 2.83
C GLN A 15 -6.24 -1.32 4.11
N MET A 16 -5.36 -1.52 5.08
CA MET A 16 -5.33 -0.73 6.31
C MET A 16 -5.12 0.75 6.01
N THR A 17 -4.19 1.09 5.11
CA THR A 17 -3.93 2.48 4.70
C THR A 17 -5.19 3.11 4.11
N SER A 18 -5.92 2.39 3.25
CA SER A 18 -7.17 2.88 2.64
C SER A 18 -8.28 3.08 3.67
N LEU A 19 -8.42 2.14 4.62
CA LEU A 19 -9.41 2.23 5.69
C LEU A 19 -9.12 3.40 6.63
N ILE A 20 -7.85 3.58 7.01
CA ILE A 20 -7.42 4.68 7.87
C ILE A 20 -7.62 6.02 7.16
N ALA A 21 -7.23 6.12 5.89
CA ALA A 21 -7.46 7.32 5.08
C ALA A 21 -8.96 7.67 4.97
N TYR A 22 -9.82 6.66 4.82
CA TYR A 22 -11.27 6.84 4.85
C TYR A 22 -11.75 7.41 6.19
N TYR A 23 -11.33 6.83 7.32
CA TYR A 23 -11.71 7.35 8.64
C TYR A 23 -11.20 8.76 8.91
N MET A 24 -9.98 9.07 8.44
CA MET A 24 -9.37 10.40 8.59
C MET A 24 -9.87 11.42 7.54
N GLN A 25 -10.75 11.01 6.62
CA GLN A 25 -11.23 11.85 5.51
C GLN A 25 -10.08 12.43 4.66
N VAL A 26 -8.96 11.70 4.55
CA VAL A 26 -7.80 12.09 3.76
C VAL A 26 -7.88 11.44 2.38
N LYS A 27 -7.81 12.26 1.34
CA LYS A 27 -7.72 11.77 -0.04
C LYS A 27 -6.30 11.34 -0.35
N LEU A 28 -6.09 10.04 -0.55
CA LEU A 28 -4.76 9.52 -0.90
C LEU A 28 -4.31 9.91 -2.33
N PRO A 29 -3.01 10.21 -2.51
CA PRO A 29 -2.36 10.45 -3.79
C PRO A 29 -2.55 9.31 -4.80
N PHE A 30 -2.36 8.06 -4.35
CA PHE A 30 -2.60 6.88 -5.16
C PHE A 30 -3.93 6.24 -4.77
N THR A 31 -4.62 5.66 -5.77
CA THR A 31 -5.88 4.96 -5.53
C THR A 31 -5.64 3.47 -5.53
N LEU A 32 -6.05 2.81 -4.45
CA LEU A 32 -6.02 1.37 -4.31
C LEU A 32 -7.20 0.76 -5.08
N VAL A 33 -6.89 -0.09 -6.05
CA VAL A 33 -7.88 -0.80 -6.86
C VAL A 33 -7.79 -2.29 -6.56
N ASN A 34 -8.91 -2.89 -6.20
CA ASN A 34 -9.07 -4.33 -6.09
C ASN A 34 -9.31 -4.91 -7.49
N CYS A 35 -8.39 -5.71 -7.99
CA CYS A 35 -8.51 -6.37 -9.29
C CYS A 35 -9.21 -7.73 -9.22
N GLY A 36 -9.85 -8.06 -8.10
CA GLY A 36 -10.51 -9.35 -7.86
C GLY A 36 -9.52 -10.45 -7.47
N ALA A 37 -10.08 -11.64 -7.27
CA ALA A 37 -9.34 -12.89 -7.06
C ALA A 37 -9.44 -13.73 -8.35
N GLU A 38 -8.32 -14.16 -8.91
CA GLU A 38 -8.35 -15.14 -10.00
C GLU A 38 -8.56 -16.54 -9.40
N SER A 39 -9.77 -17.09 -9.58
CA SER A 39 -10.12 -18.52 -9.74
C SER A 39 -9.69 -19.55 -8.67
N TRP A 40 -10.70 -20.11 -7.99
CA TRP A 40 -10.90 -21.50 -7.51
C TRP A 40 -9.80 -22.26 -6.75
N THR A 41 -8.76 -21.59 -6.26
CA THR A 41 -7.96 -22.15 -5.16
C THR A 41 -8.23 -21.31 -3.92
N TRP A 42 -8.33 -21.97 -2.78
CA TRP A 42 -8.60 -21.50 -1.41
C TRP A 42 -7.70 -20.35 -0.89
N ARG A 43 -6.94 -19.71 -1.77
CA ARG A 43 -6.12 -18.52 -1.54
C ARG A 43 -6.73 -17.34 -2.27
N MET A 44 -7.71 -16.67 -1.65
CA MET A 44 -8.22 -15.38 -2.11
C MET A 44 -7.13 -14.31 -1.95
N ALA A 45 -6.13 -14.33 -2.81
CA ALA A 45 -5.14 -13.27 -2.90
C ALA A 45 -5.76 -12.11 -3.66
N ILE A 46 -6.30 -11.13 -2.92
CA ILE A 46 -6.82 -9.88 -3.46
C ILE A 46 -5.67 -9.18 -4.18
N ARG A 47 -5.65 -9.20 -5.52
CA ARG A 47 -4.61 -8.48 -6.26
C ARG A 47 -4.92 -6.99 -6.21
N LEU A 48 -4.19 -6.29 -5.34
CA LEU A 48 -4.28 -4.84 -5.25
C LEU A 48 -3.31 -4.19 -6.22
N ARG A 49 -3.78 -3.13 -6.88
CA ARG A 49 -2.96 -2.23 -7.68
C ARG A 49 -3.07 -0.81 -7.12
N LEU A 50 -1.96 -0.11 -7.10
CA LEU A 50 -1.95 1.33 -6.89
C LEU A 50 -1.95 2.02 -8.25
N THR A 51 -2.82 3.01 -8.39
CA THR A 51 -2.96 3.80 -9.61
C THR A 51 -2.68 5.26 -9.29
N CYS A 52 -1.77 5.86 -10.06
CA CYS A 52 -1.50 7.29 -9.95
C CYS A 52 -2.64 8.07 -10.61
N ARG A 53 -3.15 9.10 -9.93
CA ARG A 53 -4.20 9.96 -10.50
C ARG A 53 -3.72 10.81 -11.68
N LEU A 54 -2.40 11.03 -11.80
CA LEU A 54 -1.78 11.93 -12.79
C LEU A 54 -1.27 11.21 -14.05
N GLY A 55 -1.31 9.87 -14.09
CA GLY A 55 -0.92 9.09 -15.26
C GLY A 55 -1.31 7.63 -15.06
N ARG A 56 -1.72 6.95 -16.14
CA ARG A 56 -2.20 5.55 -16.15
C ARG A 56 -1.13 4.51 -15.79
N SER A 57 -0.20 4.83 -14.89
CA SER A 57 0.75 3.89 -14.33
C SER A 57 0.05 3.11 -13.21
N THR A 58 -0.25 1.85 -13.49
CA THR A 58 -0.73 0.89 -12.48
C THR A 58 0.43 0.04 -12.00
N ALA A 59 0.61 -0.10 -10.69
CA ALA A 59 1.65 -0.93 -10.12
C ALA A 59 1.06 -2.04 -9.21
N PRO A 60 1.45 -3.31 -9.39
CA PRO A 60 0.98 -4.42 -8.57
C PRO A 60 1.60 -4.39 -7.17
N LEU A 61 0.84 -4.83 -6.16
CA LEU A 61 1.32 -5.12 -4.80
C LEU A 61 1.49 -6.62 -4.53
N HIS A 62 1.80 -7.39 -5.58
CA HIS A 62 2.15 -8.80 -5.47
C HIS A 62 3.46 -9.06 -6.21
N LEU A 63 4.28 -9.95 -5.68
CA LEU A 63 5.59 -10.29 -6.22
C LEU A 63 5.52 -11.62 -6.96
N SER A 64 5.89 -11.61 -8.25
CA SER A 64 6.05 -12.77 -9.13
C SER A 64 7.49 -12.79 -9.68
N GLU A 65 7.84 -13.82 -10.45
CA GLU A 65 9.19 -13.96 -11.04
C GLU A 65 9.50 -12.89 -12.08
N SER A 66 8.46 -12.30 -12.68
CA SER A 66 8.57 -11.40 -13.83
C SER A 66 8.22 -9.96 -13.52
N ASN A 67 7.76 -9.63 -12.30
CA ASN A 67 7.19 -8.31 -12.00
C ASN A 67 7.93 -7.51 -10.91
N GLY A 68 9.17 -7.89 -10.55
CA GLY A 68 9.91 -7.29 -9.43
C GLY A 68 10.00 -5.76 -9.47
N ASP A 69 10.27 -5.17 -10.65
CA ASP A 69 10.33 -3.71 -10.81
C ASP A 69 8.97 -3.05 -10.61
N GLN A 70 7.91 -3.68 -11.12
CA GLN A 70 6.54 -3.18 -10.97
C GLN A 70 6.06 -3.29 -9.52
N PHE A 71 6.43 -4.37 -8.84
CA PHE A 71 6.19 -4.56 -7.41
C PHE A 71 6.92 -3.50 -6.59
N THR A 72 8.20 -3.27 -6.85
CA THR A 72 9.01 -2.24 -6.16
C THR A 72 8.37 -0.86 -6.31
N ARG A 73 7.90 -0.53 -7.53
CA ARG A 73 7.15 0.71 -7.78
C ARG A 73 5.85 0.76 -6.98
N GLY A 74 5.09 -0.33 -6.94
CA GLY A 74 3.86 -0.42 -6.15
C GLY A 74 4.10 -0.24 -4.66
N PHE A 75 5.13 -0.90 -4.12
CA PHE A 75 5.52 -0.76 -2.72
C PHE A 75 6.00 0.67 -2.40
N ALA A 76 6.76 1.30 -3.29
CA ALA A 76 7.15 2.71 -3.14
C ALA A 76 5.95 3.66 -3.13
N MET A 77 4.95 3.43 -3.99
CA MET A 77 3.67 4.17 -3.97
C MET A 77 2.94 4.00 -2.64
N LEU A 78 2.91 2.79 -2.08
CA LEU A 78 2.31 2.53 -0.76
C LEU A 78 3.07 3.28 0.36
N CYS A 79 4.40 3.23 0.35
CA CYS A 79 5.23 3.97 1.31
C CYS A 79 4.96 5.48 1.25
N TYR A 80 4.76 6.01 0.04
CA TYR A 80 4.40 7.41 -0.17
C TYR A 80 3.02 7.73 0.41
N ASP A 81 1.99 6.93 0.12
CA ASP A 81 0.64 7.15 0.66
C ASP A 81 0.64 7.16 2.21
N VAL A 82 1.38 6.24 2.83
CA VAL A 82 1.51 6.17 4.29
C VAL A 82 2.25 7.38 4.85
N SER A 83 3.34 7.78 4.20
CA SER A 83 4.10 8.99 4.60
C SER A 83 3.26 10.25 4.44
N TYR A 84 2.47 10.33 3.36
CA TYR A 84 1.53 11.42 3.11
C TYR A 84 0.44 11.47 4.19
N LEU A 85 -0.15 10.32 4.55
CA LEU A 85 -1.13 10.23 5.62
C LEU A 85 -0.56 10.76 6.94
N CYS A 86 0.68 10.39 7.29
CA CYS A 86 1.32 10.86 8.51
C CYS A 86 1.65 12.35 8.43
N HIS A 87 2.08 12.84 7.26
CA HIS A 87 2.27 14.28 7.05
C HIS A 87 0.97 15.08 7.26
N GLN A 88 -0.18 14.60 6.78
CA GLN A 88 -1.49 15.23 7.01
C GLN A 88 -1.88 15.30 8.50
N ARG A 89 -1.30 14.41 9.33
CA ARG A 89 -1.49 14.38 10.80
C ARG A 89 -0.37 15.11 11.55
N GLY A 90 0.47 15.89 10.84
CA GLY A 90 1.59 16.62 11.44
C GLY A 90 2.75 15.73 11.89
N LEU A 91 2.81 14.48 11.46
CA LEU A 91 3.88 13.54 11.80
C LEU A 91 4.92 13.51 10.68
N PRO A 92 6.14 14.04 10.91
CA PRO A 92 7.22 13.91 9.94
C PRO A 92 7.68 12.44 9.85
N VAL A 93 7.88 11.98 8.62
CA VAL A 93 8.45 10.67 8.28
C VAL A 93 9.73 10.92 7.49
N SER A 94 10.88 10.51 8.02
CA SER A 94 12.13 10.57 7.27
C SER A 94 12.13 9.55 6.13
N LEU A 95 12.86 9.84 5.05
CA LEU A 95 12.94 8.94 3.89
C LEU A 95 13.43 7.53 4.26
N GLU A 96 14.36 7.43 5.21
CA GLU A 96 14.89 6.17 5.73
C GLU A 96 13.82 5.31 6.41
N LEU A 97 12.81 5.95 7.02
CA LEU A 97 11.70 5.30 7.72
C LEU A 97 10.46 5.13 6.82
N ALA A 98 10.45 5.65 5.60
CA ALA A 98 9.32 5.51 4.69
C ALA A 98 8.94 4.04 4.43
N PRO A 99 9.90 3.09 4.29
CA PRO A 99 9.58 1.66 4.12
C PRO A 99 8.97 1.00 5.38
N ALA A 100 9.06 1.63 6.55
CA ALA A 100 8.53 1.11 7.82
C ALA A 100 7.01 1.30 7.92
N VAL A 101 6.27 0.76 6.95
CA VAL A 101 4.83 0.99 6.73
C VAL A 101 4.00 0.71 7.99
N ALA A 102 4.19 -0.45 8.63
CA ALA A 102 3.44 -0.82 9.83
C ALA A 102 3.64 0.17 10.98
N TRP A 103 4.89 0.59 11.22
CA TRP A 103 5.24 1.54 12.26
C TRP A 103 4.63 2.92 11.99
N ASN A 104 4.71 3.39 10.75
CA ASN A 104 4.15 4.69 10.36
C ASN A 104 2.62 4.69 10.47
N LEU A 105 1.94 3.62 10.04
CA LEU A 105 0.49 3.48 10.23
C LEU A 105 0.09 3.52 11.70
N TRP A 106 0.82 2.80 12.56
CA TRP A 106 0.58 2.84 14.01
C TRP A 106 0.74 4.25 14.59
N ARG A 107 1.79 4.98 14.20
CA ARG A 107 1.99 6.39 14.62
C ARG A 107 0.84 7.28 14.13
N CYS A 108 0.47 7.15 12.87
CA CYS A 108 -0.66 7.86 12.25
C CYS A 108 -1.98 7.67 13.03
N CYS A 109 -2.27 6.44 13.48
CA CYS A 109 -3.48 6.13 14.26
C CYS A 109 -3.45 6.69 15.68
N ARG A 110 -2.26 6.90 16.26
CA ARG A 110 -2.09 7.46 17.62
C ARG A 110 -1.90 8.97 17.65
N ALA A 111 -1.79 9.62 16.50
CA ALA A 111 -1.71 11.06 16.43
C ALA A 111 -2.99 11.69 17.02
N PRO A 112 -2.87 12.75 17.83
CA PRO A 112 -4.00 13.41 18.47
C PRO A 112 -5.02 13.95 17.46
#